data_AF-A0A7N2RAW1-F1
#
_entry.id   AF-A0A7N2RAW1-F1
#
_cell.length_a   1.000
_cell.length_b   1.000
_cell.length_c   1.000
_cell.angle_alpha   90.00
_cell.angle_beta   90.00
_cell.angle_gamma   90.00
#
_symmetry.space_group_name_H-M   'P 1'
#
loop_
_entity.id
_entity.type
_entity.pdbx_description
1 polymer ?
#
loop_
_entity_poly.entity_id
_entity_poly.type
_entity_poly.pdbx_seq_one_letter_code
_entity_poly.pdbx_strand_id
1 'polypeptide(L)'
;MELTSSVGNKLAPGDELGYDRAKEVKEFDETKAGVKGQVNSGVTKVPRFLIHPPESLPNPMLSPATTHFHVPVIDVQGFEQSCRRMEIVDQVRKASETWGFFQMINHGIR
;
A
#
# COMPACT_ATOMS: atom_id res chain seq x y z
N MET A 1 -18.96 35.28 -41.84
CA MET A 1 -18.30 35.63 -40.58
C MET A 1 -18.60 34.52 -39.59
N GLU A 2 -17.56 33.81 -39.21
CA GLU A 2 -17.60 32.70 -38.28
C GLU A 2 -17.99 33.15 -36.88
N LEU A 3 -18.75 32.32 -36.17
CA LEU A 3 -18.64 32.20 -34.73
C LEU A 3 -18.64 30.71 -34.38
N THR A 4 -17.44 30.19 -34.14
CA THR A 4 -17.17 28.87 -33.58
C THR A 4 -17.62 28.83 -32.11
N SER A 5 -18.47 27.88 -31.73
CA SER A 5 -18.78 27.59 -30.34
C SER A 5 -18.15 26.27 -29.92
N SER A 6 -17.21 26.41 -28.99
CA SER A 6 -16.37 25.45 -28.31
C SER A 6 -17.06 24.16 -27.82
N VAL A 7 -16.41 23.05 -28.14
CA VAL A 7 -16.29 21.77 -27.44
C VAL A 7 -16.95 21.71 -26.06
N GLY A 8 -18.06 20.98 -25.97
CA GLY A 8 -18.48 20.28 -24.77
C GLY A 8 -18.08 18.81 -24.89
N ASN A 9 -16.82 18.48 -24.63
CA ASN A 9 -16.39 17.08 -24.53
C ASN A 9 -16.99 16.51 -23.23
N LYS A 10 -18.17 15.90 -23.34
CA LYS A 10 -18.61 14.86 -22.41
C LYS A 10 -17.60 13.73 -22.52
N LEU A 11 -16.88 13.47 -21.43
CA LEU A 11 -16.06 12.28 -21.26
C LEU A 11 -16.92 11.05 -21.60
N ALA A 12 -16.49 10.29 -22.60
CA ALA A 12 -17.11 9.02 -22.93
C ALA A 12 -16.92 8.06 -21.73
N PRO A 13 -17.98 7.40 -21.24
CA PRO A 13 -17.84 6.29 -20.31
C PRO A 13 -17.29 5.10 -21.10
N GLY A 14 -15.98 4.90 -21.05
CA GLY A 14 -15.33 3.77 -21.70
C GLY A 14 -15.52 2.48 -20.91
N ASP A 15 -16.32 1.56 -21.46
CA ASP A 15 -16.34 0.12 -21.20
C ASP A 15 -16.96 -0.45 -19.91
N GLU A 16 -18.10 0.09 -19.43
CA GLU A 16 -18.84 -0.58 -18.34
C GLU A 16 -19.67 -1.81 -18.77
N LEU A 17 -19.96 -2.01 -20.06
CA LEU A 17 -20.86 -3.09 -20.51
C LEU A 17 -20.16 -4.42 -20.84
N GLY A 18 -18.84 -4.54 -20.65
CA GLY A 18 -18.06 -5.71 -21.09
C GLY A 18 -16.94 -6.17 -20.16
N TYR A 19 -16.78 -5.58 -18.97
CA TYR A 19 -15.79 -6.03 -18.01
C TYR A 19 -16.32 -7.19 -17.18
N ASP A 20 -15.90 -8.40 -17.51
CA ASP A 20 -16.14 -9.58 -16.68
C ASP A 20 -14.93 -9.81 -15.75
N ARG A 21 -15.03 -9.24 -14.54
CA ARG A 21 -14.02 -9.42 -13.49
C ARG A 21 -13.80 -10.89 -13.15
N ALA A 22 -14.85 -11.71 -13.15
CA ALA A 22 -14.74 -13.12 -12.76
C ALA A 22 -13.93 -13.92 -13.80
N LYS A 23 -14.15 -13.63 -15.08
CA LYS A 23 -13.35 -14.21 -16.17
C LYS A 23 -11.87 -13.79 -16.09
N GLU A 24 -11.57 -12.51 -15.94
CA GLU A 24 -10.19 -12.01 -15.89
C GLU A 24 -9.41 -12.58 -14.69
N VAL A 25 -10.06 -12.68 -13.52
CA VAL A 25 -9.47 -13.32 -12.32
C VAL A 25 -9.22 -14.81 -12.56
N LYS A 26 -10.17 -15.51 -13.19
CA LYS A 26 -10.04 -16.93 -13.50
C LYS A 26 -8.86 -17.20 -14.44
N GLU A 27 -8.77 -16.43 -15.53
CA GLU A 27 -7.67 -16.54 -16.50
C GLU A 27 -6.32 -16.27 -15.82
N PHE A 28 -6.24 -15.28 -14.93
CA PHE A 28 -5.04 -15.02 -14.13
C PHE A 28 -4.69 -16.21 -13.21
N ASP A 29 -5.65 -16.72 -12.45
CA ASP A 29 -5.43 -17.84 -11.51
C ASP A 29 -5.05 -19.15 -12.23
N GLU A 30 -5.53 -19.34 -13.46
CA GLU A 30 -5.19 -20.49 -14.31
C GLU A 30 -3.74 -20.45 -14.81
N THR A 31 -3.12 -19.27 -14.94
CA THR A 31 -1.69 -19.18 -15.28
C THR A 31 -0.78 -19.79 -14.21
N LYS A 32 -1.26 -19.84 -12.95
CA LYS A 32 -0.49 -20.25 -11.75
C LYS A 32 0.83 -19.48 -11.56
N ALA A 33 1.02 -18.38 -12.28
CA ALA A 33 2.25 -17.61 -12.28
C ALA A 33 2.29 -16.58 -11.13
N GLY A 34 1.12 -16.20 -10.62
CA GLY A 34 0.97 -15.15 -9.60
C GLY A 34 1.44 -13.77 -10.10
N VAL A 35 1.40 -12.78 -9.21
CA VAL A 35 1.79 -11.40 -9.57
C VAL A 35 3.26 -11.32 -9.97
N LYS A 36 4.15 -12.08 -9.30
CA LYS A 36 5.58 -12.14 -9.68
C LYS A 36 5.77 -12.66 -11.11
N GLY A 37 5.07 -13.73 -11.49
CA GLY A 37 5.16 -14.29 -12.84
C GLY A 37 4.59 -13.36 -13.91
N GLN A 38 3.54 -12.61 -13.57
CA GLN A 38 3.00 -11.56 -14.43
C GLN A 38 3.97 -10.39 -14.64
N VAL A 39 4.68 -9.96 -13.59
CA VAL A 39 5.70 -8.91 -13.72
C VAL A 39 6.86 -9.41 -14.60
N ASN A 40 7.30 -10.65 -14.37
CA ASN A 40 8.40 -11.25 -15.12
C ASN A 40 8.08 -11.48 -16.62
N SER A 41 6.81 -11.63 -16.99
CA SER A 41 6.41 -11.79 -18.39
C SER A 41 6.43 -10.48 -19.19
N GLY A 42 6.73 -9.34 -18.55
CA GLY A 42 6.89 -8.06 -19.21
C GLY A 42 5.57 -7.38 -19.59
N VAL A 43 4.47 -7.74 -18.93
CA VAL A 43 3.17 -7.10 -19.15
C VAL A 43 3.26 -5.59 -18.88
N THR A 44 2.71 -4.78 -19.79
CA THR A 44 2.76 -3.31 -19.72
C THR A 44 1.55 -2.67 -19.06
N LYS A 45 0.50 -3.46 -18.76
CA LYS A 45 -0.75 -2.99 -18.14
C LYS A 45 -1.12 -3.84 -16.92
N VAL A 46 -1.43 -3.18 -15.81
CA VAL A 46 -1.91 -3.87 -14.60
C VAL A 46 -3.37 -4.32 -14.83
N PRO A 47 -3.71 -5.58 -14.51
CA PRO A 47 -5.09 -6.07 -14.55
C PRO A 47 -6.03 -5.23 -13.70
N ARG A 48 -7.24 -4.98 -14.20
CA ARG A 48 -8.18 -4.06 -13.55
C ARG A 48 -8.58 -4.52 -12.16
N PHE A 49 -8.64 -5.84 -11.93
CA PHE A 49 -9.01 -6.41 -10.63
C PHE A 49 -7.93 -6.27 -9.53
N LEU A 50 -6.68 -5.92 -9.90
CA LEU A 50 -5.60 -5.61 -8.97
C LEU A 50 -5.51 -4.11 -8.63
N ILE A 51 -6.32 -3.28 -9.29
CA ILE A 51 -6.35 -1.83 -9.07
C ILE A 51 -7.35 -1.53 -7.95
N HIS A 52 -6.85 -0.88 -6.90
CA HIS A 52 -7.68 -0.37 -5.83
C HIS A 52 -8.65 0.70 -6.35
N PRO A 53 -9.91 0.71 -5.88
CA PRO A 53 -10.86 1.70 -6.33
C PRO A 53 -10.44 3.11 -5.85
N PRO A 54 -10.77 4.18 -6.59
CA PRO A 54 -10.21 5.52 -6.38
C PRO A 54 -10.33 6.06 -4.96
N GLU A 55 -11.42 5.73 -4.26
CA GLU A 55 -11.70 6.11 -2.87
C GLU A 55 -10.72 5.52 -1.84
N SER A 56 -10.04 4.43 -2.19
CA SER A 56 -9.04 3.77 -1.34
C SER A 56 -7.62 4.18 -1.68
N LEU A 57 -7.43 4.96 -2.75
CA LEU A 57 -6.11 5.47 -3.11
C LEU A 57 -5.73 6.61 -2.16
N PRO A 58 -4.48 6.65 -1.68
CA PRO A 58 -4.01 7.76 -0.87
C PRO A 58 -4.15 9.06 -1.67
N ASN A 59 -4.70 10.10 -1.04
CA ASN A 59 -4.83 11.40 -1.67
C ASN A 59 -3.43 11.88 -2.08
N PRO A 60 -3.16 12.13 -3.38
CA PRO A 60 -1.84 12.55 -3.83
C PRO A 60 -1.40 13.91 -3.26
N MET A 61 -2.33 14.71 -2.72
CA MET A 61 -2.00 15.94 -1.97
C MET A 61 -1.60 15.69 -0.52
N LEU A 62 -1.95 14.53 0.05
CA LEU A 62 -1.44 14.04 1.34
C LEU A 62 -0.20 13.19 1.06
N SER A 63 0.85 13.83 0.54
CA SER A 63 2.14 13.15 0.40
C SER A 63 2.59 12.67 1.79
N PRO A 64 3.15 11.46 1.94
CA PRO A 64 3.73 11.03 3.22
C PRO A 64 4.89 11.93 3.68
N ALA A 65 5.41 12.79 2.80
CA ALA A 65 6.42 13.78 3.13
C ALA A 65 5.90 14.96 3.99
N THR A 66 4.58 15.20 4.03
CA THR A 66 4.01 16.33 4.78
C THR A 66 3.58 15.98 6.21
N THR A 67 3.57 14.70 6.55
CA THR A 67 3.20 14.20 7.87
C THR A 67 4.45 13.59 8.49
N HIS A 68 5.07 14.29 9.45
CA HIS A 68 6.18 13.81 10.28
C HIS A 68 5.74 12.67 11.23
N PHE A 69 5.12 11.62 10.70
CA PHE A 69 4.76 10.42 11.46
C PHE A 69 5.96 9.47 11.45
N HIS A 70 6.71 9.47 12.55
CA HIS A 70 7.82 8.56 12.74
C HIS A 70 7.37 7.36 13.58
N VAL A 71 7.35 6.17 12.97
CA VAL A 71 7.07 4.91 13.67
C VAL A 71 8.11 4.72 14.80
N PRO A 72 7.70 4.34 16.03
CA PRO A 72 8.65 4.09 17.10
C PRO A 72 9.66 3.01 16.73
N VAL A 73 10.93 3.23 17.06
CA VAL A 73 12.00 2.25 16.94
C VAL A 73 12.51 1.92 18.34
N ILE A 74 12.48 0.64 18.72
CA ILE A 74 12.85 0.16 20.05
C ILE A 74 14.13 -0.66 19.94
N ASP A 75 15.18 -0.19 20.61
CA ASP A 75 16.43 -0.93 20.75
C ASP A 75 16.36 -1.89 21.94
N VAL A 76 16.31 -3.18 21.65
CA VAL A 76 16.24 -4.24 22.67
C VAL A 76 17.61 -4.77 23.09
N GLN A 77 18.69 -4.11 22.68
CA GLN A 77 20.02 -4.43 23.18
C GLN A 77 20.05 -4.35 24.72
N GLY A 78 20.68 -5.35 25.33
CA GLY A 78 20.84 -5.41 26.78
C GLY A 78 19.57 -5.81 27.53
N PHE A 79 18.55 -6.40 26.88
CA PHE A 79 17.33 -6.89 27.55
C PHE A 79 17.61 -7.87 28.70
N GLU A 80 18.77 -8.52 28.70
CA GLU A 80 19.22 -9.44 29.76
C GLU A 80 19.48 -8.72 31.08
N GLN A 81 19.83 -7.43 31.04
CA GLN A 81 20.12 -6.59 32.19
C GLN A 81 18.81 -6.08 32.81
N SER A 82 18.60 -6.34 34.10
CA SER A 82 17.33 -6.03 34.80
C SER A 82 16.92 -4.55 34.72
N CYS A 83 17.89 -3.63 34.80
CA CYS A 83 17.63 -2.19 34.67
C CYS A 83 17.10 -1.81 33.28
N ARG A 84 17.74 -2.32 32.21
CA ARG A 84 17.38 -2.02 30.82
C ARG A 84 16.09 -2.73 30.40
N ARG A 85 15.82 -3.93 30.92
CA ARG A 85 14.59 -4.68 30.65
C ARG A 85 13.34 -3.89 31.01
N MET A 86 13.31 -3.22 32.16
CA MET A 86 12.16 -2.40 32.57
C MET A 86 11.90 -1.26 31.58
N GLU A 87 12.95 -0.59 31.13
CA GLU A 87 12.84 0.50 30.16
C GLU A 87 12.32 0.00 28.80
N ILE A 88 12.85 -1.12 28.31
CA ILE A 88 12.39 -1.75 27.06
C ILE A 88 10.90 -2.13 27.16
N VAL A 89 10.48 -2.77 28.26
CA VAL A 89 9.08 -3.16 28.47
C VAL A 89 8.17 -1.93 28.49
N ASP A 90 8.60 -0.83 29.12
CA ASP A 90 7.83 0.40 29.14
C ASP A 90 7.73 1.07 27.75
N GLN A 91 8.81 1.05 26.97
CA GLN A 91 8.80 1.52 25.58
C GLN A 91 7.84 0.68 24.71
N VAL A 92 7.87 -0.65 24.84
CA VAL A 92 6.95 -1.56 24.13
C VAL A 92 5.50 -1.29 24.52
N ARG A 93 5.21 -1.12 25.81
CA ARG A 93 3.87 -0.76 26.30
C ARG A 93 3.39 0.53 25.63
N LYS A 94 4.16 1.61 25.75
CA LYS A 94 3.82 2.94 25.21
C LYS A 94 3.60 2.91 23.70
N ALA A 95 4.48 2.23 22.97
CA ALA A 95 4.36 2.11 21.51
C ALA A 95 3.12 1.29 21.12
N SER A 96 2.83 0.20 21.84
CA SER A 96 1.64 -0.62 21.59
C SER A 96 0.34 0.14 21.86
N GLU A 97 0.27 0.89 22.97
CA GLU A 97 -0.92 1.67 23.33
C GLU A 97 -1.14 2.88 22.42
N THR A 98 -0.07 3.56 22.00
CA THR A 98 -0.16 4.80 21.21
C THR A 98 -0.24 4.53 19.71
N TRP A 99 0.55 3.58 19.21
CA TRP A 99 0.70 3.33 17.77
C TRP A 99 0.11 2.00 17.31
N GLY A 100 0.01 1.01 18.20
CA GLY A 100 -0.29 -0.38 17.83
C GLY A 100 0.80 -1.03 16.96
N PHE A 101 1.90 -0.32 16.68
CA PHE A 101 2.96 -0.73 15.78
C PHE A 101 4.29 -0.06 16.14
N PHE A 102 5.39 -0.79 16.03
CA PHE A 102 6.76 -0.30 16.23
C PHE A 102 7.76 -1.20 15.53
N GLN A 103 8.96 -0.69 15.31
CA GLN A 103 10.11 -1.45 14.79
C GLN A 103 11.01 -1.82 15.96
N MET A 104 11.59 -3.03 15.90
CA MET A 104 12.54 -3.51 16.90
C MET A 104 13.91 -3.70 16.24
N ILE A 105 14.98 -3.24 16.89
CA ILE A 105 16.37 -3.42 16.45
C ILE A 105 17.18 -4.15 17.52
N ASN A 106 18.32 -4.75 17.15
CA ASN A 106 19.17 -5.55 18.04
C ASN A 106 18.42 -6.71 18.73
N HIS A 107 17.45 -7.30 18.03
CA HIS A 107 16.54 -8.34 18.55
C HIS A 107 17.14 -9.75 18.64
N GLY A 108 18.41 -9.94 18.28
CA GLY A 108 19.12 -11.20 18.48
C GLY A 108 18.83 -12.32 17.48
N ILE A 109 17.99 -12.09 16.46
CA ILE A 109 17.75 -13.05 15.36
C ILE A 109 18.85 -12.84 14.30
N ARG A 110 19.49 -13.94 13.89
CA ARG A 110 20.48 -13.99 12.82
C ARG A 110 20.04 -14.95 11.73
#